data_AF-A0A2U1K4T2-F1
#
_entry.id   AF-A0A2U1K4T2-F1
#
_cell.length_a   1.000
_cell.length_b   1.000
_cell.length_c   1.000
_cell.angle_alpha   90.00
_cell.angle_beta   90.00
_cell.angle_gamma   90.00
#
_symmetry.space_group_name_H-M   'P 1'
#
loop_
_entity.id
_entity.type
_entity.pdbx_description
1 polymer ?
#
loop_
_entity_poly.entity_id
_entity_poly.type
_entity_poly.pdbx_seq_one_letter_code
_entity_poly.pdbx_strand_id
1 'polypeptide(L)'
;MTVRIHGEYIMTSDTMALVPHLNQYGELWSFGMELNRTILIRKNPKTILNDSCKFFGSSYEGRVDGTKAIMNRGKMYPIAICVPLDMYMFPLVSPNNYTCVWLSYVHIRDIDAYQTHHAKITFMNEQQLIVTKSKKLVESKKFRTGELRHQLKVRSNFDVVAESPLIYQLPQIETDLWNLVLDEKKGTYEVYRR
;
A
#
# COMPACT_ATOMS: atom_id res chain seq x y z
N MET A 1 6.31 16.41 26.44
CA MET A 1 5.75 15.93 25.15
C MET A 1 4.35 15.41 25.40
N THR A 2 3.31 16.04 24.85
CA THR A 2 1.92 15.60 25.01
C THR A 2 1.59 14.61 23.90
N VAL A 3 1.37 13.34 24.23
CA VAL A 3 0.99 12.31 23.25
C VAL A 3 -0.53 12.35 23.07
N ARG A 4 -1.00 12.73 21.88
CA ARG A 4 -2.43 12.70 21.56
C ARG A 4 -2.84 11.28 21.16
N ILE A 5 -3.86 10.76 21.83
CA ILE A 5 -4.41 9.42 21.59
C ILE A 5 -5.60 9.53 20.63
N HIS A 6 -5.57 8.77 19.54
CA HIS A 6 -6.65 8.74 18.54
C HIS A 6 -7.29 7.35 18.43
N GLY A 7 -8.63 7.32 18.41
CA GLY A 7 -9.40 6.08 18.18
C GLY A 7 -9.56 5.75 16.68
N GLU A 8 -9.61 6.78 15.84
CA GLU A 8 -9.65 6.65 14.38
C GLU A 8 -8.40 7.29 13.78
N TYR A 9 -7.85 6.65 12.75
CA TYR A 9 -6.68 7.14 12.05
C TYR A 9 -6.66 6.60 10.62
N ILE A 10 -6.48 7.52 9.68
CA ILE A 10 -6.25 7.25 8.27
C ILE A 10 -4.86 7.77 7.94
N MET A 11 -4.05 6.95 7.30
CA MET A 11 -2.72 7.35 6.85
C MET A 11 -2.82 8.45 5.80
N THR A 12 -1.86 9.36 5.84
CA THR A 12 -1.74 10.47 4.89
C THR A 12 -0.39 10.42 4.19
N SER A 13 -0.17 11.33 3.24
CA SER A 13 1.15 11.55 2.63
C SER A 13 2.23 11.86 3.66
N ASP A 14 1.89 12.29 4.88
CA ASP A 14 2.84 12.66 5.92
C ASP A 14 3.26 11.48 6.79
N THR A 15 2.56 10.34 6.70
CA THR A 15 2.87 9.16 7.51
C THR A 15 4.16 8.50 7.06
N MET A 16 5.18 8.51 7.92
CA MET A 16 6.51 7.95 7.66
C MET A 16 6.63 6.49 8.10
N ALA A 17 6.02 6.13 9.23
CA ALA A 17 6.07 4.78 9.77
C ALA A 17 4.86 4.45 10.66
N LEU A 18 4.52 3.16 10.72
CA LEU A 18 3.68 2.59 11.77
C LEU A 18 4.52 1.62 12.60
N VAL A 19 4.69 1.94 13.87
CA VAL A 19 5.47 1.15 14.82
C VAL A 19 4.52 0.48 15.81
N PRO A 20 4.49 -0.85 15.91
CA PRO A 20 3.62 -1.53 16.86
C PRO A 20 4.03 -1.24 18.30
N HIS A 21 3.05 -1.11 19.17
CA HIS A 21 3.24 -0.85 20.59
C HIS A 21 2.23 -1.64 21.42
N LEU A 22 2.73 -2.48 22.34
CA LEU A 22 1.87 -3.14 23.33
C LEU A 22 1.65 -2.18 24.49
N ASN A 23 0.39 -1.90 24.80
CA ASN A 23 0.05 -1.10 25.98
C ASN A 23 0.18 -1.93 27.27
N GLN A 24 -0.04 -1.29 28.43
CA GLN A 24 0.05 -1.94 29.74
C GLN A 24 -0.94 -3.09 29.97
N TYR A 25 -2.00 -3.18 29.15
CA TYR A 25 -3.02 -4.22 29.20
C TYR A 25 -2.79 -5.33 28.16
N GLY A 26 -1.68 -5.28 27.40
CA GLY A 26 -1.35 -6.25 26.35
C GLY A 26 -2.08 -6.02 25.03
N GLU A 27 -2.80 -4.91 24.87
CA GLU A 27 -3.45 -4.57 23.60
C GLU A 27 -2.42 -4.00 22.61
N LEU A 28 -2.53 -4.43 21.35
CA LEU A 28 -1.63 -3.99 20.28
C LEU A 28 -2.12 -2.68 19.66
N TRP A 29 -1.48 -1.58 20.04
CA TRP A 29 -1.64 -0.24 19.49
C TRP A 29 -0.50 0.07 18.50
N SER A 30 -0.48 1.30 17.98
CA SER A 30 0.56 1.75 17.06
C SER A 30 0.99 3.18 17.36
N PHE A 31 2.29 3.46 17.23
CA PHE A 31 2.76 4.81 17.00
C PHE A 31 2.72 5.11 15.51
N GLY A 32 2.00 6.17 15.13
CA GLY A 32 2.07 6.78 13.81
C GLY A 32 3.13 7.87 13.84
N MET A 33 4.25 7.66 13.16
CA MET A 33 5.26 8.70 12.97
C MET A 33 4.91 9.49 11.71
N GLU A 34 4.59 10.77 11.87
CA GLU A 34 4.33 11.71 10.79
C GLU A 34 5.43 12.76 10.70
N LEU A 35 5.52 13.49 9.58
CA LEU A 35 6.54 14.52 9.35
C LEU A 35 6.70 15.52 10.51
N ASN A 36 5.58 15.95 11.12
CA ASN A 36 5.58 17.01 12.12
C ASN A 36 5.23 16.54 13.55
N ARG A 37 4.83 15.27 13.72
CA ARG A 37 4.39 14.76 15.03
C ARG A 37 4.43 13.23 15.08
N THR A 38 4.45 12.71 16.30
CA THR A 38 4.17 11.29 16.55
C THR A 38 2.88 11.18 17.36
N ILE A 39 2.00 10.29 16.93
CA ILE A 39 0.70 10.05 17.57
C ILE A 39 0.59 8.62 18.05
N LEU A 40 -0.16 8.41 19.13
CA LEU A 40 -0.52 7.07 19.60
C LEU A 40 -1.93 6.72 19.13
N ILE A 41 -2.07 5.58 18.48
CA ILE A 41 -3.30 5.15 17.82
C ILE A 41 -3.76 3.85 18.47
N ARG A 42 -5.01 3.79 18.94
CA ARG A 42 -5.61 2.61 19.60
C ARG A 42 -6.02 1.51 18.61
N LYS A 43 -5.19 1.25 17.61
CA LYS A 43 -5.36 0.22 16.59
C LYS A 43 -4.00 -0.40 16.25
N ASN A 44 -3.99 -1.67 15.91
CA ASN A 44 -2.77 -2.33 15.42
C ASN A 44 -2.44 -1.87 13.97
N PRO A 45 -1.19 -2.04 13.51
CA PRO A 45 -0.77 -1.55 12.19
C PRO A 45 -1.59 -2.14 11.03
N LYS A 46 -1.98 -3.41 11.11
CA LYS A 46 -2.74 -4.08 10.04
C LYS A 46 -4.15 -3.49 9.90
N THR A 47 -4.79 -3.16 11.01
CA THR A 47 -6.11 -2.52 11.03
C THR A 47 -6.03 -1.12 10.44
N ILE A 48 -5.03 -0.33 10.85
CA ILE A 48 -4.77 1.01 10.30
C ILE A 48 -4.57 0.97 8.78
N LEU A 49 -3.75 0.03 8.30
CA LEU A 49 -3.49 -0.13 6.86
C LEU A 49 -4.77 -0.49 6.10
N ASN A 50 -5.59 -1.40 6.63
CA ASN A 50 -6.84 -1.78 5.99
C ASN A 50 -7.85 -0.64 5.96
N ASP A 51 -8.01 0.08 7.08
CA ASP A 51 -8.90 1.25 7.16
C ASP A 51 -8.44 2.34 6.18
N SER A 52 -7.13 2.57 6.10
CA SER A 52 -6.54 3.54 5.16
C SER A 52 -6.74 3.12 3.70
N CYS A 53 -6.49 1.85 3.37
CA CYS A 53 -6.78 1.34 2.04
C CYS A 53 -8.25 1.54 1.67
N LYS A 54 -9.17 1.23 2.59
CA LYS A 54 -10.63 1.35 2.36
C LYS A 54 -11.03 2.78 2.09
N PHE A 55 -10.47 3.72 2.85
CA PHE A 55 -10.65 5.15 2.62
C PHE A 55 -10.24 5.56 1.19
N PHE A 56 -9.14 5.01 0.67
CA PHE A 56 -8.69 5.23 -0.72
C PHE A 56 -9.27 4.23 -1.74
N GLY A 57 -10.41 3.60 -1.43
CA GLY A 57 -11.21 2.83 -2.38
C GLY A 57 -10.74 1.39 -2.64
N SER A 58 -10.00 0.75 -1.73
CA SER A 58 -9.61 -0.67 -1.87
C SER A 58 -9.42 -1.36 -0.52
N SER A 59 -9.45 -2.68 -0.42
CA SER A 59 -9.06 -3.36 0.82
C SER A 59 -7.54 -3.54 0.91
N TYR A 60 -7.01 -3.79 2.12
CA TYR A 60 -5.62 -4.22 2.27
C TYR A 60 -5.32 -5.45 1.41
N GLU A 61 -6.21 -6.44 1.44
CA GLU A 61 -6.11 -7.68 0.66
C GLU A 61 -6.10 -7.39 -0.84
N GLY A 62 -6.98 -6.52 -1.33
CA GLY A 62 -7.03 -6.13 -2.74
C GLY A 62 -5.75 -5.45 -3.21
N ARG A 63 -5.13 -4.60 -2.37
CA ARG A 63 -3.81 -4.01 -2.67
C ARG A 63 -2.69 -5.06 -2.68
N VAL A 64 -2.74 -6.04 -1.78
CA VAL A 64 -1.79 -7.16 -1.76
C VAL A 64 -1.93 -8.01 -3.02
N ASP A 65 -3.16 -8.31 -3.45
CA ASP A 65 -3.42 -9.12 -4.64
C ASP A 65 -3.03 -8.39 -5.93
N GLY A 66 -3.34 -7.09 -6.03
CA GLY A 66 -2.83 -6.25 -7.11
C GLY A 66 -1.30 -6.24 -7.16
N THR A 67 -0.64 -6.18 -5.99
CA THR A 67 0.82 -6.28 -5.91
C THR A 67 1.33 -7.64 -6.37
N LYS A 68 0.67 -8.75 -6.04
CA LYS A 68 1.04 -10.09 -6.53
C LYS A 68 0.94 -10.19 -8.06
N ALA A 69 -0.11 -9.60 -8.65
CA ALA A 69 -0.31 -9.60 -10.10
C ALA A 69 0.76 -8.77 -10.84
N ILE A 70 1.36 -7.79 -10.17
CA ILE A 70 2.47 -6.98 -10.71
C ILE A 70 3.82 -7.67 -10.44
N MET A 71 3.99 -8.19 -9.23
CA MET A 71 5.23 -8.78 -8.76
C MET A 71 5.17 -10.30 -8.86
N ASN A 72 5.78 -10.86 -9.91
CA ASN A 72 5.76 -12.29 -10.24
C ASN A 72 6.16 -13.25 -9.10
N ARG A 73 6.89 -12.80 -8.06
CA ARG A 73 7.34 -13.62 -6.94
C ARG A 73 7.47 -12.83 -5.65
N GLY A 74 7.25 -13.50 -4.52
CA GLY A 74 7.66 -13.03 -3.20
C GLY A 74 6.70 -13.36 -2.07
N LYS A 75 7.05 -12.85 -0.88
CA LYS A 75 6.20 -12.82 0.32
C LYS A 75 6.34 -11.44 0.95
N MET A 76 5.45 -11.11 1.89
CA MET A 76 5.49 -9.84 2.64
C MET A 76 5.56 -8.66 1.67
N TYR A 77 4.59 -8.60 0.77
CA TYR A 77 4.55 -7.63 -0.30
C TYR A 77 4.43 -6.21 0.26
N PRO A 78 5.09 -5.23 -0.37
CA PRO A 78 4.71 -3.83 -0.17
C PRO A 78 3.27 -3.62 -0.65
N ILE A 79 2.66 -2.52 -0.23
CA ILE A 79 1.35 -2.10 -0.72
C ILE A 79 1.40 -0.65 -1.19
N ALA A 80 0.71 -0.37 -2.28
CA ALA A 80 0.38 0.98 -2.68
C ALA A 80 -0.95 1.36 -2.01
N ILE A 81 -0.91 2.21 -0.98
CA ILE A 81 -2.13 2.66 -0.30
C ILE A 81 -2.91 3.58 -1.23
N CYS A 82 -2.21 4.58 -1.79
CA CYS A 82 -2.75 5.54 -2.74
C CYS A 82 -1.65 5.95 -3.72
N VAL A 83 -1.76 5.49 -4.97
CA VAL A 83 -0.78 5.76 -6.04
C VAL A 83 -0.71 7.24 -6.39
N PRO A 84 -1.83 7.98 -6.58
CA PRO A 84 -1.78 9.41 -6.89
C PRO A 84 -1.09 10.26 -5.81
N LEU A 85 -1.15 9.83 -4.54
CA LEU A 85 -0.50 10.51 -3.41
C LEU A 85 0.90 9.95 -3.09
N ASP A 86 1.44 9.07 -3.93
CA ASP A 86 2.74 8.43 -3.76
C ASP A 86 2.91 7.68 -2.42
N MET A 87 1.81 7.14 -1.89
CA MET A 87 1.76 6.47 -0.58
C MET A 87 2.02 4.97 -0.73
N TYR A 88 3.26 4.56 -0.45
CA TYR A 88 3.70 3.17 -0.50
C TYR A 88 4.28 2.73 0.83
N MET A 89 3.76 1.63 1.38
CA MET A 89 4.21 1.07 2.66
C MET A 89 4.76 -0.32 2.46
N PHE A 90 5.80 -0.68 3.23
CA PHE A 90 6.33 -2.03 3.22
C PHE A 90 6.59 -2.57 4.63
N PRO A 91 6.36 -3.88 4.86
CA PRO A 91 6.57 -4.50 6.16
C PRO A 91 8.01 -5.00 6.31
N LEU A 92 8.57 -4.86 7.51
CA LEU A 92 9.89 -5.42 7.83
C LEU A 92 9.88 -6.92 8.15
N VAL A 93 8.73 -7.46 8.58
CA VAL A 93 8.51 -8.90 8.82
C VAL A 93 7.14 -9.30 8.29
N SER A 94 6.61 -10.47 8.68
CA SER A 94 5.25 -10.87 8.31
C SER A 94 4.23 -9.84 8.82
N PRO A 95 3.29 -9.35 7.98
CA PRO A 95 2.17 -8.50 8.42
C PRO A 95 1.32 -9.07 9.56
N ASN A 96 1.34 -10.39 9.75
CA ASN A 96 0.63 -11.07 10.84
C ASN A 96 1.46 -11.13 12.14
N ASN A 97 2.73 -10.73 12.12
CA ASN A 97 3.55 -10.65 13.32
C ASN A 97 3.25 -9.33 14.05
N TYR A 98 2.94 -9.41 15.36
CA TYR A 98 2.59 -8.24 16.16
C TYR A 98 3.74 -7.22 16.30
N THR A 99 4.99 -7.62 16.06
CA THR A 99 6.18 -6.74 16.04
C THR A 99 6.45 -6.09 14.67
N CYS A 100 5.55 -6.28 13.69
CA CYS A 100 5.75 -5.78 12.34
C CYS A 100 5.70 -4.24 12.25
N VAL A 101 6.86 -3.63 12.10
CA VAL A 101 7.01 -2.24 11.68
C VAL A 101 6.70 -2.12 10.18
N TRP A 102 5.96 -1.09 9.83
CA TRP A 102 5.72 -0.67 8.46
C TRP A 102 6.37 0.67 8.19
N LEU A 103 7.07 0.78 7.06
CA LEU A 103 7.79 1.98 6.66
C LEU A 103 7.24 2.54 5.35
N SER A 104 7.17 3.85 5.26
CA SER A 104 6.87 4.56 4.03
C SER A 104 8.10 4.61 3.14
N TYR A 105 7.96 4.20 1.89
CA TYR A 105 9.05 4.20 0.91
C TYR A 105 9.59 5.61 0.65
N VAL A 106 8.69 6.59 0.50
CA VAL A 106 9.03 7.95 0.04
C VAL A 106 9.74 8.79 1.11
N HIS A 107 9.56 8.44 2.39
CA HIS A 107 10.10 9.23 3.51
C HIS A 107 11.48 8.77 3.98
N ILE A 108 11.98 7.63 3.50
CA ILE A 108 13.30 7.14 3.91
C ILE A 108 14.38 7.89 3.12
N ARG A 109 15.15 8.72 3.82
CA ARG A 109 16.34 9.35 3.27
C ARG A 109 17.51 8.39 3.22
N ASP A 110 17.85 7.79 4.35
CA ASP A 110 19.04 6.94 4.47
C ASP A 110 18.82 5.73 5.40
N ILE A 111 19.62 4.67 5.19
CA ILE A 111 19.61 3.44 5.98
C ILE A 111 21.05 3.07 6.33
N ASP A 112 21.37 3.17 7.61
CA ASP A 112 22.68 2.80 8.16
C ASP A 112 22.62 1.46 8.88
N ALA A 113 23.77 0.77 8.89
CA ALA A 113 23.97 -0.33 9.81
C ALA A 113 24.10 0.26 11.23
N TYR A 114 23.43 -0.35 12.20
CA TYR A 114 23.48 0.09 13.58
C TYR A 114 23.61 -1.14 14.45
N GLN A 115 24.72 -1.33 15.17
CA GLN A 115 24.96 -2.51 15.99
C GLN A 115 24.78 -3.85 15.24
N THR A 116 24.90 -4.97 15.95
CA THR A 116 24.65 -6.29 15.35
C THR A 116 23.16 -6.46 15.11
N HIS A 117 22.77 -6.77 13.86
CA HIS A 117 21.38 -7.03 13.45
C HIS A 117 20.38 -5.87 13.63
N HIS A 118 20.83 -4.63 13.80
CA HIS A 118 19.94 -3.47 13.76
C HIS A 118 20.28 -2.54 12.59
N ALA A 119 19.31 -1.71 12.24
CA ALA A 119 19.43 -0.68 11.22
C ALA A 119 18.87 0.61 11.77
N LYS A 120 19.55 1.71 11.47
CA LYS A 120 19.09 3.06 11.78
C LYS A 120 18.55 3.65 10.48
N ILE A 121 17.25 3.91 10.47
CA ILE A 121 16.55 4.55 9.35
C ILE A 121 16.48 6.03 9.66
N THR A 122 16.97 6.85 8.76
CA THR A 122 16.85 8.31 8.84
C THR A 122 15.80 8.77 7.83
N PHE A 123 14.78 9.47 8.32
CA PHE A 123 13.71 10.00 7.48
C PHE A 123 14.08 11.37 6.90
N MET A 124 13.30 11.84 5.91
CA MET A 124 13.51 13.13 5.26
C MET A 124 13.49 14.32 6.24
N ASN A 125 12.75 14.21 7.34
CA ASN A 125 12.66 15.22 8.40
C ASN A 125 13.73 15.08 9.49
N GLU A 126 14.86 14.39 9.22
CA GLU A 126 15.95 14.10 10.16
C GLU A 126 15.60 13.14 11.31
N GLN A 127 14.33 12.81 11.53
CA GLN A 127 13.97 11.84 12.57
C GLN A 127 14.55 10.47 12.26
N GLN A 128 14.85 9.73 13.33
CA GLN A 128 15.48 8.42 13.23
C GLN A 128 14.63 7.35 13.88
N LEU A 129 14.62 6.16 13.28
CA LEU A 129 14.02 4.96 13.84
C LEU A 129 15.05 3.82 13.78
N ILE A 130 15.34 3.23 14.93
CA ILE A 130 16.17 2.03 15.02
C ILE A 130 15.25 0.81 15.00
N VAL A 131 15.55 -0.14 14.11
CA VAL A 131 14.80 -1.39 13.99
C VAL A 131 15.71 -2.59 14.19
N THR A 132 15.17 -3.66 14.78
CA THR A 132 15.89 -4.92 15.06
C THR A 132 16.01 -5.80 13.80
N LYS A 133 16.42 -5.19 12.69
CA LYS A 133 16.65 -5.84 11.39
C LYS A 133 17.92 -5.29 10.77
N SER A 134 18.62 -6.12 10.00
CA SER A 134 19.83 -5.67 9.31
C SER A 134 19.54 -4.63 8.23
N LYS A 135 20.50 -3.73 8.01
CA LYS A 135 20.47 -2.74 6.90
C LYS A 135 20.07 -3.38 5.58
N LYS A 136 20.75 -4.49 5.20
CA LYS A 136 20.51 -5.24 3.96
C LYS A 136 19.04 -5.68 3.80
N LEU A 137 18.39 -6.10 4.88
CA LEU A 137 16.97 -6.50 4.83
C LEU A 137 16.08 -5.29 4.54
N VAL A 138 16.28 -4.18 5.26
CA VAL A 138 15.47 -2.96 5.08
C VAL A 138 15.66 -2.40 3.67
N GLU A 139 16.91 -2.34 3.17
CA GLU A 139 17.22 -1.91 1.80
C GLU A 139 16.55 -2.81 0.75
N SER A 140 16.60 -4.13 0.92
CA SER A 140 15.93 -5.07 0.02
C SER A 140 14.41 -4.84 -0.02
N LYS A 141 13.78 -4.55 1.12
CA LYS A 141 12.36 -4.21 1.19
C LYS A 141 12.05 -2.87 0.52
N LYS A 142 12.88 -1.84 0.77
CA LYS A 142 12.76 -0.52 0.11
C LYS A 142 12.89 -0.66 -1.40
N PHE A 143 13.89 -1.40 -1.88
CA PHE A 143 14.13 -1.66 -3.30
C PHE A 143 12.92 -2.33 -3.98
N ARG A 144 12.39 -3.41 -3.39
CA ARG A 144 11.18 -4.08 -3.89
C ARG A 144 9.95 -3.16 -3.94
N THR A 145 9.87 -2.20 -3.05
CA THR A 145 8.80 -1.19 -3.03
C THR A 145 8.99 -0.15 -4.13
N GLY A 146 10.25 0.24 -4.39
CA GLY A 146 10.61 1.08 -5.53
C GLY A 146 10.25 0.44 -6.87
N GLU A 147 10.48 -0.87 -7.01
CA GLU A 147 10.08 -1.63 -8.19
C GLU A 147 8.55 -1.61 -8.39
N LEU A 148 7.76 -1.91 -7.34
CA LEU A 148 6.31 -1.81 -7.41
C LEU A 148 5.84 -0.40 -7.82
N ARG A 149 6.43 0.64 -7.22
CA ARG A 149 6.11 2.04 -7.54
C ARG A 149 6.41 2.37 -8.99
N HIS A 150 7.57 1.94 -9.51
CA HIS A 150 7.94 2.15 -10.91
C HIS A 150 6.95 1.48 -11.85
N GLN A 151 6.67 0.19 -11.65
CA GLN A 151 5.73 -0.58 -12.47
C GLN A 151 4.32 0.04 -12.48
N LEU A 152 3.82 0.47 -11.32
CA LEU A 152 2.51 1.14 -11.24
C LEU A 152 2.50 2.48 -11.96
N LYS A 153 3.57 3.29 -11.84
CA LYS A 153 3.67 4.56 -12.57
C LYS A 153 3.69 4.35 -14.08
N VAL A 154 4.44 3.36 -14.57
CA VAL A 154 4.45 2.99 -16.00
C VAL A 154 3.06 2.57 -16.47
N ARG A 155 2.34 1.72 -15.71
CA ARG A 155 0.97 1.29 -16.05
C ARG A 155 -0.07 2.40 -15.97
N SER A 156 0.20 3.45 -15.19
CA SER A 156 -0.68 4.61 -15.08
C SER A 156 -0.37 5.68 -16.15
N ASN A 157 0.72 5.50 -16.90
CA ASN A 157 1.07 6.42 -17.98
C ASN A 157 0.07 6.26 -19.13
N PHE A 158 -0.48 7.37 -19.58
CA PHE A 158 -1.57 7.39 -20.56
C PHE A 158 -1.20 6.66 -21.86
N ASP A 159 0.03 6.85 -22.34
CA ASP A 159 0.53 6.20 -23.57
C ASP A 159 0.54 4.67 -23.43
N VAL A 160 0.92 4.13 -22.26
CA VAL A 160 0.98 2.68 -22.00
C VAL A 160 -0.43 2.09 -21.88
N VAL A 161 -1.37 2.83 -21.32
CA VAL A 161 -2.78 2.42 -21.27
C VAL A 161 -3.37 2.40 -22.68
N ALA A 162 -3.12 3.44 -23.47
CA ALA A 162 -3.60 3.55 -24.84
C ALA A 162 -3.03 2.48 -25.79
N GLU A 163 -1.87 1.90 -25.48
CA GLU A 163 -1.26 0.81 -26.25
C GLU A 163 -1.53 -0.60 -25.69
N SER A 164 -2.28 -0.72 -24.59
CA SER A 164 -2.49 -2.02 -23.95
C SER A 164 -3.25 -3.00 -24.86
N PRO A 165 -2.68 -4.18 -25.20
CA PRO A 165 -3.35 -5.16 -26.04
C PRO A 165 -4.67 -5.65 -25.47
N LEU A 166 -4.85 -5.63 -24.14
CA LEU A 166 -6.08 -6.07 -23.47
C LEU A 166 -7.27 -5.10 -23.69
N ILE A 167 -7.01 -3.85 -24.07
CA ILE A 167 -8.07 -2.87 -24.37
C ILE A 167 -8.58 -3.02 -25.81
N TYR A 168 -7.71 -3.43 -26.74
CA TYR A 168 -8.05 -3.52 -28.17
C TYR A 168 -8.16 -4.96 -28.71
N GLN A 169 -7.79 -5.98 -27.92
CA GLN A 169 -8.12 -7.39 -28.18
C GLN A 169 -9.52 -7.72 -27.64
N LEU A 170 -10.49 -6.82 -27.84
CA LEU A 170 -11.87 -7.28 -27.88
C LEU A 170 -11.92 -8.33 -29.00
N PRO A 171 -12.42 -9.54 -28.75
CA PRO A 171 -12.53 -10.51 -29.82
C PRO A 171 -13.36 -9.86 -30.92
N GLN A 172 -12.84 -9.86 -32.15
CA GLN A 172 -13.57 -9.50 -33.36
C GLN A 172 -14.64 -10.57 -33.59
N ILE A 173 -15.57 -10.69 -32.66
CA ILE A 173 -16.75 -11.50 -32.89
C ILE A 173 -17.60 -10.60 -33.77
N GLU A 174 -17.61 -10.86 -35.08
CA GLU A 174 -18.72 -10.52 -35.96
C GLU A 174 -19.97 -11.28 -35.50
N THR A 175 -20.40 -11.07 -34.26
CA THR A 175 -21.76 -11.31 -33.86
C THR A 175 -22.39 -9.95 -33.84
N ASP A 176 -23.37 -9.78 -34.71
CA ASP A 176 -24.28 -8.65 -34.69
C ASP A 176 -24.71 -8.42 -33.24
N LEU A 177 -24.20 -7.37 -32.60
CA LEU A 177 -24.38 -7.13 -31.15
C LEU A 177 -25.87 -7.03 -30.78
N TRP A 178 -26.72 -6.84 -31.78
CA TRP A 178 -28.18 -6.85 -31.71
C TRP A 178 -28.78 -8.22 -31.36
N ASN A 179 -28.06 -9.32 -31.59
CA ASN A 179 -28.51 -10.68 -31.22
C ASN A 179 -28.28 -11.02 -29.74
N LEU A 180 -27.65 -10.13 -28.96
CA LEU A 180 -27.43 -10.28 -27.51
C LEU A 180 -28.56 -9.69 -26.65
N VAL A 181 -29.64 -9.18 -27.27
CA VAL A 181 -30.87 -8.81 -26.54
C VAL A 181 -31.56 -10.09 -26.08
N LEU A 182 -31.25 -10.47 -24.85
CA LEU A 182 -31.88 -11.57 -24.12
C LEU A 182 -33.38 -11.28 -23.92
N ASP A 183 -34.21 -12.15 -24.50
CA ASP A 183 -35.65 -12.31 -24.26
C ASP A 183 -36.54 -11.09 -24.60
N GLU A 184 -37.09 -11.05 -25.82
CA GLU A 184 -38.09 -10.07 -26.27
C GLU A 184 -39.34 -9.97 -25.36
N LYS A 185 -39.59 -10.96 -24.48
CA LYS A 185 -40.72 -10.92 -23.53
C LYS A 185 -40.34 -10.42 -22.13
N LYS A 186 -39.05 -10.21 -21.84
CA LYS A 186 -38.55 -9.72 -20.52
C LYS A 186 -37.41 -8.68 -20.59
N GLY A 187 -37.04 -8.19 -21.76
CA GLY A 187 -35.87 -7.32 -21.97
C GLY A 187 -35.85 -6.07 -21.07
N THR A 188 -34.76 -5.88 -20.32
CA THR A 188 -34.55 -4.74 -19.41
C THR A 188 -33.99 -3.48 -20.06
N TYR A 189 -33.57 -3.53 -21.33
CA TYR A 189 -33.04 -2.37 -22.05
C TYR A 189 -33.20 -2.52 -23.57
N GLU A 190 -33.47 -1.40 -24.23
CA GLU A 190 -33.46 -1.27 -25.68
C GLU A 190 -32.38 -0.25 -26.06
N VAL A 191 -31.53 -0.59 -27.01
CA VAL A 191 -30.44 0.28 -27.50
C VAL A 191 -30.90 0.88 -28.83
N TYR A 192 -31.16 2.18 -28.84
CA TYR A 192 -31.51 2.93 -30.06
C TYR A 192 -30.28 3.63 -30.63
N ARG A 193 -30.14 3.62 -31.96
CA ARG A 193 -29.15 4.44 -32.67
C ARG A 193 -29.85 5.63 -33.33
N ARG A 194 -29.27 6.83 -33.19
CA ARG A 194 -29.57 7.99 -34.02
C ARG A 194 -28.63 8.03 -35.22
#